data_AF-A0A835T7L6-F1
#
_entry.id   AF-A0A835T7L6-F1
#
_cell.length_a   1.000
_cell.length_b   1.000
_cell.length_c   1.000
_cell.angle_alpha   90.00
_cell.angle_beta   90.00
_cell.angle_gamma   90.00
#
_symmetry.space_group_name_H-M   'P 1'
#
loop_
_entity.id
_entity.type
_entity.pdbx_description
1 polymer ?
#
loop_
_entity_poly.entity_id
_entity_poly.type
_entity_poly.pdbx_seq_one_letter_code
_entity_poly.pdbx_strand_id
1 'polypeptide(L)'
;MHIVATGLLATSAALGAALVATTWFMRNSRSPKPITVTGSGPGNGEASGTGGSHGGAAEHPELNGAAAASDRGPETREAQDWAALYRRMAEEFETSDLNAKAIDPLKSWFHGLEDEHDTPWPRKYPELEPPLQYGAVRLLVVPLEESPVVLRIAAAVTADVMRLLPAGAKVFANARGNYHCTVFHTSQPSDPRPNPTRADGGLDDLGAPPHLRRLPTAAEWARELQLVKDLVADTPVPTLRLERVVQASTGVLLLTWTEVGSGAVVGGLRHRLRDAFPGASTKQATIIHSSLLRIVSSTPLGKPAVAAISEACKNWTARLRGTRYSPRHLWFIREHEFSTISGEREVLALADPDHKEKVVHY
;
A
#
# COMPACT_ATOMS: atom_id res chain seq x y z
N MET A 1 -13.70 27.92 50.91
CA MET A 1 -14.53 26.73 51.19
C MET A 1 -14.31 25.73 50.07
N HIS A 2 -14.07 24.47 50.42
CA HIS A 2 -13.88 23.35 49.49
C HIS A 2 -15.20 22.61 49.19
N ILE A 3 -15.13 21.68 48.23
CA ILE A 3 -16.02 20.57 47.78
C ILE A 3 -16.08 20.68 46.24
N VAL A 4 -15.48 19.83 45.36
CA VAL A 4 -15.08 18.41 45.35
C VAL A 4 -16.21 17.39 45.15
N ALA A 5 -16.43 16.97 43.88
CA ALA A 5 -16.87 15.64 43.43
C ALA A 5 -16.63 15.53 41.90
N THR A 6 -15.61 14.86 41.34
CA THR A 6 -15.36 13.41 41.03
C THR A 6 -16.31 12.72 40.01
N GLY A 7 -15.71 12.06 39.00
CA GLY A 7 -16.37 11.21 37.97
C GLY A 7 -15.85 11.53 36.54
N LEU A 8 -14.77 10.96 35.98
CA LEU A 8 -14.32 9.58 35.76
C LEU A 8 -15.02 8.86 34.57
N LEU A 9 -14.34 8.80 33.41
CA LEU A 9 -14.49 7.86 32.27
C LEU A 9 -13.29 8.13 31.32
N ALA A 10 -12.21 7.35 31.38
CA ALA A 10 -11.99 6.11 30.59
C ALA A 10 -11.57 6.33 29.12
N THR A 11 -10.28 6.65 28.94
CA THR A 11 -9.31 5.88 28.11
C THR A 11 -9.73 5.36 26.73
N SER A 12 -9.22 6.00 25.67
CA SER A 12 -8.84 5.37 24.38
C SER A 12 -7.93 6.32 23.57
N ALA A 13 -6.68 6.50 24.00
CA ALA A 13 -5.74 7.45 23.40
C ALA A 13 -4.31 6.86 23.27
N ALA A 14 -4.08 6.05 22.22
CA ALA A 14 -2.75 5.64 21.79
C ALA A 14 -2.74 5.09 20.36
N LEU A 15 -2.47 5.95 19.37
CA LEU A 15 -1.96 5.56 18.04
C LEU A 15 -1.18 6.76 17.49
N GLY A 16 0.14 6.73 17.70
CA GLY A 16 0.98 7.92 17.70
C GLY A 16 1.34 8.48 16.32
N ALA A 17 1.59 9.79 16.29
CA ALA A 17 2.29 10.48 15.22
C ALA A 17 3.74 10.80 15.62
N ALA A 18 4.65 10.69 14.66
CA ALA A 18 6.01 11.27 14.66
C ALA A 18 6.48 11.30 13.18
N LEU A 19 7.04 12.36 12.59
CA LEU A 19 7.55 13.63 13.13
C LEU A 19 7.56 14.77 12.04
N VAL A 20 7.81 16.01 12.48
CA VAL A 20 7.77 17.35 11.82
C VAL A 20 9.11 17.73 11.12
N ALA A 21 9.26 18.66 10.14
CA ALA A 21 8.42 19.21 9.03
C ALA A 21 9.24 20.24 8.17
N THR A 22 8.63 20.79 7.08
CA THR A 22 8.92 22.06 6.36
C THR A 22 10.35 22.45 5.88
N THR A 23 10.54 22.68 4.58
CA THR A 23 10.86 24.01 3.94
C THR A 23 11.03 23.91 2.41
N TRP A 24 11.00 25.05 1.70
CA TRP A 24 10.85 25.19 0.23
C TRP A 24 11.88 26.18 -0.33
N PHE A 25 12.54 25.91 -1.48
CA PHE A 25 13.05 26.93 -2.42
C PHE A 25 13.56 26.33 -3.76
N MET A 26 13.49 27.11 -4.84
CA MET A 26 13.76 26.72 -6.25
C MET A 26 15.23 26.86 -6.69
N ARG A 27 15.69 26.08 -7.71
CA ARG A 27 16.32 26.63 -8.95
C ARG A 27 16.46 25.60 -10.10
N ASN A 28 16.37 26.09 -11.34
CA ASN A 28 16.50 25.34 -12.60
C ASN A 28 17.95 24.93 -12.99
N SER A 29 18.08 23.80 -13.70
CA SER A 29 19.00 23.62 -14.85
C SER A 29 18.55 22.44 -15.75
N ARG A 30 18.98 22.41 -17.02
CA ARG A 30 18.35 21.63 -18.12
C ARG A 30 19.17 20.43 -18.60
N SER A 31 18.46 19.38 -19.06
CA SER A 31 18.84 18.38 -20.11
C SER A 31 19.99 17.39 -19.81
N PRO A 32 20.11 16.23 -20.51
CA PRO A 32 19.35 15.73 -21.67
C PRO A 32 18.61 14.37 -21.48
N LYS A 33 17.84 13.98 -22.51
CA LYS A 33 16.96 12.78 -22.56
C LYS A 33 17.74 11.46 -22.72
N PRO A 34 17.31 10.37 -22.05
CA PRO A 34 17.54 8.99 -22.50
C PRO A 34 16.24 8.33 -23.01
N ILE A 35 16.40 7.22 -23.72
CA ILE A 35 15.38 6.55 -24.56
C ILE A 35 14.44 5.65 -23.73
N THR A 36 13.14 5.69 -24.05
CA THR A 36 12.13 4.71 -23.57
C THR A 36 12.01 3.58 -24.59
N VAL A 37 12.04 2.33 -24.12
CA VAL A 37 11.71 1.16 -24.95
C VAL A 37 10.25 0.79 -24.73
N THR A 38 9.43 0.92 -25.76
CA THR A 38 8.05 0.44 -25.78
C THR A 38 8.01 -1.01 -26.28
N GLY A 39 7.44 -1.92 -25.48
CA GLY A 39 7.29 -3.32 -25.85
C GLY A 39 6.09 -3.53 -26.78
N SER A 40 6.35 -3.86 -28.04
CA SER A 40 5.32 -4.13 -29.04
C SER A 40 5.05 -5.64 -29.21
N GLY A 41 3.80 -6.07 -28.97
CA GLY A 41 3.12 -7.16 -29.68
C GLY A 41 3.57 -8.62 -29.40
N PRO A 42 2.62 -9.56 -29.18
CA PRO A 42 2.94 -10.98 -29.10
C PRO A 42 3.06 -11.62 -30.50
N GLY A 43 4.08 -12.46 -30.69
CA GLY A 43 4.18 -13.37 -31.85
C GLY A 43 3.82 -14.81 -31.44
N ASN A 44 2.98 -15.48 -32.22
CA ASN A 44 2.57 -16.87 -31.99
C ASN A 44 3.71 -17.88 -32.30
N GLY A 45 3.72 -19.01 -31.59
CA GLY A 45 4.62 -20.14 -31.87
C GLY A 45 4.34 -21.40 -31.02
N GLU A 46 3.59 -22.34 -31.60
CA GLU A 46 3.51 -23.76 -31.20
C GLU A 46 4.82 -24.51 -31.57
N ALA A 47 5.22 -25.69 -31.08
CA ALA A 47 4.83 -26.59 -29.96
C ALA A 47 5.90 -27.71 -29.81
N SER A 48 5.70 -28.68 -28.90
CA SER A 48 6.55 -29.87 -28.59
C SER A 48 7.87 -29.62 -27.82
N GLY A 49 8.41 -30.53 -26.99
CA GLY A 49 7.91 -31.83 -26.50
C GLY A 49 8.94 -32.55 -25.57
N THR A 50 8.46 -33.51 -24.76
CA THR A 50 9.21 -34.53 -23.97
C THR A 50 10.25 -34.13 -22.89
N GLY A 51 9.90 -34.40 -21.63
CA GLY A 51 10.55 -35.42 -20.77
C GLY A 51 11.98 -35.21 -20.21
N GLY A 52 12.09 -35.03 -18.89
CA GLY A 52 13.35 -35.19 -18.16
C GLY A 52 13.23 -34.88 -16.66
N SER A 53 13.46 -35.87 -15.79
CA SER A 53 13.46 -35.69 -14.33
C SER A 53 14.88 -35.56 -13.78
N HIS A 54 15.17 -34.52 -13.00
CA HIS A 54 16.13 -34.58 -11.90
C HIS A 54 15.86 -33.49 -10.87
N GLY A 55 16.13 -33.81 -9.59
CA GLY A 55 16.04 -32.86 -8.50
C GLY A 55 17.27 -31.96 -8.42
N GLY A 56 17.04 -30.68 -8.15
CA GLY A 56 18.06 -29.66 -7.90
C GLY A 56 17.37 -28.40 -7.43
N ALA A 57 17.94 -27.69 -6.46
CA ALA A 57 17.38 -26.43 -6.01
C ALA A 57 17.39 -25.42 -7.17
N ALA A 58 16.21 -24.99 -7.62
CA ALA A 58 16.09 -24.08 -8.74
C ALA A 58 16.51 -22.66 -8.32
N GLU A 59 17.79 -22.35 -8.48
CA GLU A 59 18.25 -20.98 -8.62
C GLU A 59 17.50 -20.35 -9.81
N HIS A 60 16.49 -19.51 -9.55
CA HIS A 60 15.67 -18.90 -10.60
C HIS A 60 16.51 -17.94 -11.46
N PRO A 61 16.88 -18.29 -12.72
CA PRO A 61 17.89 -17.53 -13.46
C PRO A 61 17.36 -16.19 -13.97
N GLU A 62 16.04 -16.07 -14.14
CA GLU A 62 15.37 -14.91 -14.75
C GLU A 62 15.31 -13.66 -13.85
N LEU A 63 15.64 -13.76 -12.55
CA LEU A 63 15.67 -12.62 -11.64
C LEU A 63 17.01 -11.85 -11.68
N ASN A 64 17.89 -12.15 -12.64
CA ASN A 64 19.21 -11.50 -12.79
C ASN A 64 19.26 -10.43 -13.90
N GLY A 65 18.15 -10.13 -14.59
CA GLY A 65 18.14 -9.23 -15.77
C GLY A 65 17.65 -7.79 -15.56
N ALA A 66 17.00 -7.45 -14.44
CA ALA A 66 16.22 -6.22 -14.30
C ALA A 66 16.97 -5.02 -13.69
N ALA A 67 18.01 -4.54 -14.40
CA ALA A 67 18.49 -3.15 -14.38
C ALA A 67 18.82 -2.45 -13.03
N ALA A 68 19.94 -2.84 -12.39
CA ALA A 68 20.60 -2.01 -11.36
C ALA A 68 21.56 -0.94 -11.96
N ALA A 69 22.05 -1.13 -13.19
CA ALA A 69 23.24 -0.44 -13.72
C ALA A 69 23.09 1.04 -14.13
N SER A 70 21.92 1.67 -13.92
CA SER A 70 21.72 3.10 -14.27
C SER A 70 20.79 3.86 -13.31
N ASP A 71 20.56 3.32 -12.11
CA ASP A 71 19.70 3.98 -11.13
C ASP A 71 20.38 5.25 -10.56
N ARG A 72 19.79 6.42 -10.83
CA ARG A 72 20.26 7.71 -10.30
C ARG A 72 19.77 7.97 -8.86
N GLY A 73 18.93 7.10 -8.32
CA GLY A 73 18.26 7.31 -7.04
C GLY A 73 17.06 8.25 -7.14
N PRO A 74 16.51 8.69 -5.99
CA PRO A 74 15.38 9.62 -5.95
C PRO A 74 15.77 11.04 -6.43
N GLU A 75 15.14 11.49 -7.52
CA GLU A 75 15.48 12.75 -8.20
C GLU A 75 14.83 13.99 -7.54
N THR A 76 13.63 13.86 -6.95
CA THR A 76 12.93 14.97 -6.28
C THR A 76 13.19 14.99 -4.77
N ARG A 77 12.99 16.16 -4.14
CA ARG A 77 13.15 16.30 -2.69
C ARG A 77 12.19 15.40 -1.89
N GLU A 78 10.93 15.33 -2.32
CA GLU A 78 9.91 14.45 -1.71
C GLU A 78 10.33 12.97 -1.79
N ALA A 79 10.83 12.53 -2.95
CA ALA A 79 11.35 11.17 -3.11
C ALA A 79 12.57 10.89 -2.23
N GLN A 80 13.45 11.89 -2.00
CA GLN A 80 14.60 11.78 -1.09
C GLN A 80 14.16 11.69 0.38
N ASP A 81 13.17 12.50 0.78
CA ASP A 81 12.63 12.49 2.14
C ASP A 81 11.89 11.16 2.44
N TRP A 82 11.16 10.59 1.47
CA TRP A 82 10.61 9.23 1.55
C TRP A 82 11.70 8.16 1.62
N ALA A 83 12.72 8.20 0.77
CA ALA A 83 13.85 7.26 0.82
C ALA A 83 14.56 7.28 2.18
N ALA A 84 14.73 8.46 2.77
CA ALA A 84 15.27 8.62 4.13
C ALA A 84 14.32 8.05 5.20
N LEU A 85 13.00 8.20 5.05
CA LEU A 85 12.01 7.59 5.94
C LEU A 85 12.01 6.06 5.88
N TYR A 86 12.03 5.46 4.68
CA TYR A 86 12.08 4.01 4.50
C TYR A 86 13.33 3.38 5.10
N ARG A 87 14.46 4.10 5.06
CA ARG A 87 15.69 3.71 5.75
C ARG A 87 15.51 3.72 7.27
N ARG A 88 14.96 4.80 7.86
CA ARG A 88 14.68 4.87 9.30
C ARG A 88 13.75 3.76 9.79
N MET A 89 12.71 3.42 9.02
CA MET A 89 11.78 2.34 9.35
C MET A 89 12.47 0.96 9.46
N ALA A 90 13.46 0.71 8.60
CA ALA A 90 14.25 -0.52 8.65
C ALA A 90 15.29 -0.52 9.80
N GLU A 91 15.94 0.63 10.03
CA GLU A 91 16.86 0.84 11.16
C GLU A 91 16.12 0.67 12.51
N GLU A 92 14.88 1.12 12.62
CA GLU A 92 14.01 0.94 13.79
C GLU A 92 13.73 -0.55 14.06
N PHE A 93 13.31 -1.31 13.05
CA PHE A 93 13.10 -2.76 13.20
C PHE A 93 14.39 -3.51 13.58
N GLU A 94 15.49 -3.22 12.89
CA GLU A 94 16.80 -3.87 13.12
C GLU A 94 17.32 -3.63 14.55
N THR A 95 17.01 -2.47 15.15
CA THR A 95 17.44 -2.10 16.50
C THR A 95 16.46 -2.46 17.61
N SER A 96 15.16 -2.55 17.31
CA SER A 96 14.09 -2.57 18.32
C SER A 96 13.13 -3.77 18.25
N ASP A 97 13.27 -4.66 17.27
CA ASP A 97 12.34 -5.79 17.03
C ASP A 97 10.90 -5.28 16.76
N LEU A 98 9.88 -6.10 17.05
CA LEU A 98 8.47 -5.78 16.88
C LEU A 98 7.94 -4.84 17.97
N ASN A 99 7.22 -3.81 17.53
CA ASN A 99 6.49 -2.87 18.37
C ASN A 99 5.11 -3.44 18.73
N ALA A 100 5.05 -4.20 19.83
CA ALA A 100 3.83 -4.81 20.34
C ALA A 100 2.63 -3.83 20.41
N LYS A 101 2.86 -2.59 20.87
CA LYS A 101 1.81 -1.55 20.98
C LYS A 101 1.18 -1.17 19.64
N ALA A 102 1.88 -1.37 18.52
CA ALA A 102 1.35 -1.14 17.17
C ALA A 102 0.67 -2.38 16.58
N ILE A 103 1.01 -3.58 17.06
CA ILE A 103 0.54 -4.87 16.54
C ILE A 103 -0.68 -5.39 17.31
N ASP A 104 -0.70 -5.27 18.65
CA ASP A 104 -1.81 -5.74 19.49
C ASP A 104 -3.19 -5.22 19.04
N PRO A 105 -3.37 -3.93 18.67
CA PRO A 105 -4.65 -3.42 18.17
C PRO A 105 -5.09 -4.02 16.82
N LEU A 106 -4.21 -4.73 16.11
CA LEU A 106 -4.53 -5.38 14.85
C LEU A 106 -5.16 -6.76 15.05
N LYS A 107 -5.00 -7.39 16.21
CA LYS A 107 -5.50 -8.75 16.48
C LYS A 107 -7.01 -8.89 16.30
N SER A 108 -7.78 -7.87 16.68
CA SER A 108 -9.25 -7.84 16.49
C SER A 108 -9.71 -7.76 15.03
N TRP A 109 -8.79 -7.59 14.08
CA TRP A 109 -9.07 -7.55 12.64
C TRP A 109 -8.72 -8.86 11.93
N PHE A 110 -8.25 -9.88 12.66
CA PHE A 110 -7.91 -11.20 12.11
C PHE A 110 -8.65 -12.34 12.84
N HIS A 111 -8.77 -13.46 12.15
CA HIS A 111 -9.08 -14.78 12.70
C HIS A 111 -7.80 -15.63 12.76
N GLY A 112 -7.86 -16.87 13.27
CA GLY A 112 -6.72 -17.79 13.26
C GLY A 112 -5.55 -17.41 14.18
N LEU A 113 -5.86 -16.78 15.32
CA LEU A 113 -4.87 -16.32 16.29
C LEU A 113 -4.76 -17.22 17.54
N GLU A 114 -5.78 -18.03 17.84
CA GLU A 114 -5.89 -18.77 19.10
C GLU A 114 -5.18 -20.14 19.08
N ASP A 115 -5.36 -20.93 18.02
CA ASP A 115 -4.63 -22.20 17.81
C ASP A 115 -3.23 -21.90 17.28
N GLU A 116 -2.18 -22.61 17.73
CA GLU A 116 -0.80 -22.39 17.28
C GLU A 116 -0.59 -22.69 15.79
N HIS A 117 -1.35 -23.62 15.21
CA HIS A 117 -1.21 -24.09 13.83
C HIS A 117 -2.02 -23.27 12.81
N ASP A 118 -3.00 -22.48 13.26
CA ASP A 118 -3.79 -21.63 12.35
C ASP A 118 -2.94 -20.55 11.66
N THR A 119 -3.16 -20.36 10.37
CA THR A 119 -2.62 -19.21 9.63
C THR A 119 -3.62 -18.06 9.71
N PRO A 120 -3.24 -16.84 10.18
CA PRO A 120 -4.20 -15.75 10.30
C PRO A 120 -4.79 -15.29 8.96
N TRP A 121 -6.09 -15.00 8.93
CA TRP A 121 -6.79 -14.36 7.79
C TRP A 121 -7.62 -13.16 8.26
N PRO A 122 -7.80 -12.12 7.43
CA PRO A 122 -8.52 -10.91 7.82
C PRO A 122 -10.00 -11.21 8.08
N ARG A 123 -10.59 -10.46 9.02
CA ARG A 123 -12.03 -10.44 9.25
C ARG A 123 -12.73 -9.60 8.19
N LYS A 124 -13.89 -10.06 7.74
CA LYS A 124 -14.81 -9.20 6.98
C LYS A 124 -15.41 -8.14 7.89
N TYR A 125 -15.76 -6.98 7.34
CA TYR A 125 -16.33 -5.89 8.12
C TYR A 125 -17.58 -6.26 8.95
N PRO A 126 -18.52 -7.11 8.46
CA PRO A 126 -19.65 -7.59 9.26
C PRO A 126 -19.28 -8.62 10.35
N GLU A 127 -18.05 -9.11 10.41
CA GLU A 127 -17.54 -10.10 11.40
C GLU A 127 -16.72 -9.44 12.53
N LEU A 128 -16.67 -8.10 12.52
CA LEU A 128 -16.05 -7.29 13.58
C LEU A 128 -17.01 -7.09 14.74
N GLU A 129 -16.46 -6.81 15.92
CA GLU A 129 -17.23 -6.47 17.10
C GLU A 129 -16.80 -5.07 17.61
N PRO A 130 -17.63 -4.02 17.42
CA PRO A 130 -18.92 -4.01 16.72
C PRO A 130 -18.76 -4.05 15.17
N PRO A 131 -19.76 -4.55 14.43
CA PRO A 131 -19.66 -4.79 12.99
C PRO A 131 -19.68 -3.50 12.16
N LEU A 132 -18.89 -3.46 11.09
CA LEU A 132 -18.92 -2.41 10.09
C LEU A 132 -19.76 -2.85 8.87
N GLN A 133 -20.61 -1.95 8.38
CA GLN A 133 -21.47 -2.21 7.23
C GLN A 133 -20.68 -2.30 5.92
N TYR A 134 -21.09 -3.18 5.00
CA TYR A 134 -20.45 -3.27 3.68
C TYR A 134 -20.56 -1.94 2.91
N GLY A 135 -19.47 -1.51 2.28
CA GLY A 135 -19.37 -0.21 1.59
C GLY A 135 -19.01 0.96 2.51
N ALA A 136 -18.87 0.74 3.82
CA ALA A 136 -18.36 1.74 4.75
C ALA A 136 -16.89 2.10 4.51
N VAL A 137 -16.10 1.24 3.86
CA VAL A 137 -14.67 1.46 3.57
C VAL A 137 -14.44 1.55 2.08
N ARG A 138 -13.82 2.65 1.64
CA ARG A 138 -13.70 3.03 0.23
C ARG A 138 -12.37 3.73 -0.04
N LEU A 139 -11.61 3.18 -0.99
CA LEU A 139 -10.22 3.59 -1.25
C LEU A 139 -9.83 3.48 -2.72
N LEU A 140 -8.97 4.40 -3.15
CA LEU A 140 -8.30 4.40 -4.44
C LEU A 140 -6.90 3.82 -4.27
N VAL A 141 -6.52 2.87 -5.13
CA VAL A 141 -5.21 2.19 -5.08
C VAL A 141 -4.54 2.11 -6.45
N VAL A 142 -3.21 2.06 -6.44
CA VAL A 142 -2.41 1.51 -7.55
C VAL A 142 -2.35 -0.02 -7.33
N PRO A 143 -2.99 -0.86 -8.15
CA PRO A 143 -2.75 -2.30 -8.11
C PRO A 143 -1.33 -2.61 -8.59
N LEU A 144 -0.75 -3.75 -8.17
CA LEU A 144 0.47 -4.29 -8.79
C LEU A 144 0.18 -5.36 -9.87
N GLU A 145 -1.10 -5.69 -10.09
CA GLU A 145 -1.54 -6.82 -10.96
C GLU A 145 -1.04 -6.70 -12.40
N GLU A 146 -0.87 -5.47 -12.92
CA GLU A 146 -0.44 -5.21 -14.30
C GLU A 146 1.02 -5.54 -14.60
N SER A 147 1.85 -5.80 -13.58
CA SER A 147 3.26 -6.17 -13.77
C SER A 147 3.57 -7.56 -13.21
N PRO A 148 3.55 -8.61 -14.06
CA PRO A 148 3.93 -9.97 -13.67
C PRO A 148 5.35 -10.06 -13.05
N VAL A 149 6.27 -9.15 -13.44
CA VAL A 149 7.60 -9.05 -12.85
C VAL A 149 7.52 -8.58 -11.40
N VAL A 150 6.79 -7.49 -11.12
CA VAL A 150 6.60 -6.97 -9.76
C VAL A 150 5.82 -7.96 -8.90
N LEU A 151 4.80 -8.65 -9.45
CA LEU A 151 4.10 -9.73 -8.74
C LEU A 151 4.99 -10.93 -8.40
N ARG A 152 6.00 -11.25 -9.23
CA ARG A 152 7.00 -12.29 -8.91
C ARG A 152 7.96 -11.82 -7.83
N ILE A 153 8.44 -10.58 -7.92
CA ILE A 153 9.28 -9.93 -6.90
C ILE A 153 8.59 -9.93 -5.53
N ALA A 154 7.35 -9.43 -5.48
CA ALA A 154 6.54 -9.36 -4.26
C ALA A 154 6.36 -10.74 -3.62
N ALA A 155 5.99 -11.76 -4.41
CA ALA A 155 5.84 -13.13 -3.92
C ALA A 155 7.17 -13.75 -3.46
N ALA A 156 8.27 -13.52 -4.17
CA ALA A 156 9.60 -14.05 -3.81
C ALA A 156 10.11 -13.44 -2.50
N VAL A 157 10.02 -12.12 -2.34
CA VAL A 157 10.37 -11.40 -1.10
C VAL A 157 9.51 -11.89 0.07
N THR A 158 8.21 -12.06 -0.13
CA THR A 158 7.28 -12.60 0.87
C THR A 158 7.69 -14.01 1.31
N ALA A 159 7.92 -14.91 0.35
CA ALA A 159 8.27 -16.30 0.61
C ALA A 159 9.65 -16.46 1.28
N ASP A 160 10.58 -15.54 1.02
CA ASP A 160 11.91 -15.56 1.62
C ASP A 160 11.87 -15.12 3.09
N VAL A 161 11.25 -13.98 3.39
CA VAL A 161 11.05 -13.51 4.78
C VAL A 161 10.21 -14.51 5.59
N MET A 162 9.20 -15.15 4.98
CA MET A 162 8.41 -16.22 5.61
C MET A 162 9.25 -17.37 6.19
N ARG A 163 10.37 -17.73 5.55
CA ARG A 163 11.25 -18.82 6.01
C ARG A 163 12.17 -18.42 7.18
N LEU A 164 12.32 -17.12 7.43
CA LEU A 164 13.20 -16.56 8.46
C LEU A 164 12.46 -16.24 9.76
N LEU A 165 11.13 -16.40 9.77
CA LEU A 165 10.30 -16.20 10.95
C LEU A 165 10.48 -17.37 11.93
N PRO A 166 10.50 -17.10 13.26
CA PRO A 166 10.53 -18.15 14.27
C PRO A 166 9.21 -18.93 14.29
N ALA A 167 9.27 -20.16 14.79
CA ALA A 167 8.07 -20.96 15.05
C ALA A 167 7.08 -20.22 15.97
N GLY A 168 5.78 -20.41 15.73
CA GLY A 168 4.71 -19.70 16.45
C GLY A 168 4.44 -18.26 15.99
N ALA A 169 5.23 -17.68 15.08
CA ALA A 169 4.94 -16.36 14.51
C ALA A 169 3.63 -16.37 13.70
N LYS A 170 2.65 -15.56 14.12
CA LYS A 170 1.35 -15.44 13.44
C LYS A 170 1.41 -14.43 12.32
N VAL A 171 1.33 -14.88 11.06
CA VAL A 171 1.56 -14.03 9.88
C VAL A 171 0.45 -14.20 8.85
N PHE A 172 -0.15 -13.08 8.46
CA PHE A 172 -1.00 -12.99 7.26
C PHE A 172 -0.15 -12.52 6.07
N ALA A 173 -0.14 -13.28 4.98
CA ALA A 173 0.49 -12.90 3.72
C ALA A 173 -0.58 -12.51 2.68
N ASN A 174 -0.41 -11.36 2.01
CA ASN A 174 -1.35 -10.95 0.97
C ASN A 174 -1.28 -11.89 -0.24
N ALA A 175 -2.45 -12.28 -0.75
CA ALA A 175 -2.56 -12.97 -2.03
C ALA A 175 -2.04 -12.07 -3.17
N ARG A 176 -1.57 -12.68 -4.27
CA ARG A 176 -0.91 -11.92 -5.37
C ARG A 176 -1.80 -10.84 -6.00
N GLY A 177 -3.10 -11.10 -6.11
CA GLY A 177 -4.09 -10.13 -6.59
C GLY A 177 -4.38 -8.99 -5.62
N ASN A 178 -3.95 -9.09 -4.35
CA ASN A 178 -4.16 -8.09 -3.31
C ASN A 178 -2.97 -7.13 -3.11
N TYR A 179 -1.85 -7.30 -3.83
CA TYR A 179 -0.72 -6.37 -3.74
C TYR A 179 -1.06 -5.03 -4.42
N HIS A 180 -0.93 -3.94 -3.68
CA HIS A 180 -1.28 -2.58 -4.12
C HIS A 180 -0.52 -1.50 -3.35
N CYS A 181 -0.55 -0.26 -3.85
CA CYS A 181 -0.24 0.95 -3.07
C CYS A 181 -1.51 1.77 -2.83
N THR A 182 -1.83 2.09 -1.58
CA THR A 182 -2.94 2.99 -1.28
C THR A 182 -2.64 4.42 -1.76
N VAL A 183 -3.50 4.96 -2.63
CA VAL A 183 -3.43 6.36 -3.06
C VAL A 183 -4.17 7.23 -2.04
N PHE A 184 -5.46 6.94 -1.80
CA PHE A 184 -6.33 7.78 -0.98
C PHE A 184 -7.51 6.98 -0.40
N HIS A 185 -7.87 7.20 0.85
CA HIS A 185 -9.14 6.73 1.42
C HIS A 185 -10.17 7.84 1.34
N THR A 186 -11.26 7.64 0.61
CA THR A 186 -12.44 8.49 0.79
C THR A 186 -13.12 8.15 2.13
N SER A 187 -13.08 6.87 2.52
CA SER A 187 -13.63 6.34 3.77
C SER A 187 -12.79 5.17 4.31
N GLN A 188 -12.52 5.08 5.61
CA GLN A 188 -11.66 4.04 6.21
C GLN A 188 -12.36 3.31 7.39
N PRO A 189 -11.86 2.15 7.86
CA PRO A 189 -12.53 1.35 8.89
C PRO A 189 -12.74 2.09 10.23
N SER A 190 -11.73 2.81 10.71
CA SER A 190 -11.80 3.54 12.00
C SER A 190 -12.49 4.91 11.90
N ASP A 191 -12.82 5.36 10.69
CA ASP A 191 -13.47 6.65 10.45
C ASP A 191 -14.23 6.60 9.12
N PRO A 192 -15.37 5.87 9.07
CA PRO A 192 -16.16 5.78 7.86
C PRO A 192 -16.94 7.08 7.64
N ARG A 193 -17.02 7.48 6.37
CA ARG A 193 -17.56 8.75 5.85
C ARG A 193 -18.67 8.45 4.85
N PRO A 194 -19.95 8.72 5.19
CA PRO A 194 -21.06 8.50 4.27
C PRO A 194 -21.00 9.36 3.00
N ASN A 195 -20.53 10.60 3.11
CA ASN A 195 -20.45 11.54 1.98
C ASN A 195 -19.19 12.42 2.05
N PRO A 196 -18.06 11.93 1.52
CA PRO A 196 -16.76 12.59 1.65
C PRO A 196 -16.65 13.91 0.86
N THR A 197 -17.58 14.22 -0.05
CA THR A 197 -17.60 15.52 -0.78
C THR A 197 -18.09 16.68 0.10
N ARG A 198 -18.71 16.40 1.25
CA ARG A 198 -19.08 17.40 2.24
C ARG A 198 -17.97 17.55 3.27
N ALA A 199 -17.76 18.74 3.83
CA ALA A 199 -16.72 18.97 4.85
C ALA A 199 -16.95 18.19 6.16
N ASP A 200 -18.21 17.92 6.53
CA ASP A 200 -18.58 17.03 7.64
C ASP A 200 -18.36 15.53 7.34
N GLY A 201 -18.12 15.19 6.07
CA GLY A 201 -18.02 13.81 5.60
C GLY A 201 -19.35 13.07 5.51
N GLY A 202 -20.49 13.78 5.56
CA GLY A 202 -21.84 13.20 5.52
C GLY A 202 -22.31 12.61 6.84
N LEU A 203 -21.71 13.01 7.96
CA LEU A 203 -22.09 12.54 9.29
C LEU A 203 -23.37 13.24 9.75
N ASP A 204 -24.42 12.46 9.99
CA ASP A 204 -25.70 12.97 10.53
C ASP A 204 -25.57 13.31 12.03
N ASP A 205 -24.67 12.61 12.75
CA ASP A 205 -24.20 12.91 14.10
C ASP A 205 -22.67 12.76 14.16
N LEU A 206 -21.97 13.78 14.66
CA LEU A 206 -20.52 13.79 14.83
C LEU A 206 -20.05 12.89 15.99
N GLY A 207 -20.91 12.64 16.99
CA GLY A 207 -20.66 11.74 18.11
C GLY A 207 -20.85 10.26 17.77
N ALA A 208 -21.50 9.94 16.64
CA ALA A 208 -21.82 8.57 16.27
C ALA A 208 -20.56 7.70 16.07
N PRO A 209 -20.44 6.56 16.80
CA PRO A 209 -19.31 5.66 16.65
C PRO A 209 -19.31 5.01 15.25
N PRO A 210 -18.14 4.61 14.71
CA PRO A 210 -17.98 4.14 13.34
C PRO A 210 -19.04 3.15 12.82
N HIS A 211 -19.46 2.18 13.64
CA HIS A 211 -20.41 1.13 13.28
C HIS A 211 -21.87 1.61 13.12
N LEU A 212 -22.25 2.72 13.76
CA LEU A 212 -23.60 3.29 13.68
C LEU A 212 -23.74 4.33 12.56
N ARG A 213 -22.65 4.72 11.90
CA ARG A 213 -22.70 5.67 10.79
C ARG A 213 -23.35 5.02 9.56
N ARG A 214 -24.25 5.74 8.90
CA ARG A 214 -24.95 5.27 7.71
C ARG A 214 -24.00 4.99 6.53
N LEU A 215 -24.51 4.30 5.52
CA LEU A 215 -23.84 4.18 4.22
C LEU A 215 -24.08 5.43 3.32
N PRO A 216 -23.26 5.64 2.28
CA PRO A 216 -23.61 6.53 1.18
C PRO A 216 -24.97 6.13 0.57
N THR A 217 -25.81 7.11 0.27
CA THR A 217 -26.95 6.89 -0.64
C THR A 217 -26.46 6.61 -2.07
N ALA A 218 -27.29 6.01 -2.91
CA ALA A 218 -26.92 5.72 -4.31
C ALA A 218 -26.46 6.97 -5.09
N ALA A 219 -27.07 8.14 -4.83
CA ALA A 219 -26.71 9.40 -5.46
C ALA A 219 -25.39 10.00 -4.91
N GLU A 220 -25.08 9.79 -3.62
CA GLU A 220 -23.80 10.17 -3.03
C GLU A 220 -22.67 9.27 -3.57
N TRP A 221 -22.89 7.95 -3.63
CA TRP A 221 -21.95 7.00 -4.22
C TRP A 221 -21.68 7.28 -5.70
N ALA A 222 -22.71 7.52 -6.52
CA ALA A 222 -22.53 7.84 -7.93
C ALA A 222 -21.71 9.13 -8.14
N ARG A 223 -21.92 10.15 -7.29
CA ARG A 223 -21.14 11.39 -7.31
C ARG A 223 -19.70 11.18 -6.86
N GLU A 224 -19.47 10.43 -5.78
CA GLU A 224 -18.14 10.06 -5.30
C GLU A 224 -17.35 9.32 -6.39
N LEU A 225 -17.96 8.30 -7.00
CA LEU A 225 -17.37 7.53 -8.09
C LEU A 225 -17.07 8.38 -9.33
N GLN A 226 -17.97 9.29 -9.73
CA GLN A 226 -17.74 10.15 -10.89
C GLN A 226 -16.58 11.12 -10.65
N LEU A 227 -16.51 11.75 -9.48
CA LEU A 227 -15.39 12.64 -9.12
C LEU A 227 -14.05 11.89 -9.10
N VAL A 228 -14.00 10.64 -8.61
CA VAL A 228 -12.79 9.81 -8.70
C VAL A 228 -12.47 9.48 -10.16
N LYS A 229 -13.46 9.11 -10.99
CA LYS A 229 -13.28 8.85 -12.44
C LYS A 229 -12.65 10.03 -13.16
N ASP A 230 -13.22 11.23 -13.00
CA ASP A 230 -12.75 12.45 -13.65
C ASP A 230 -11.31 12.78 -13.21
N LEU A 231 -11.03 12.76 -11.90
CA LEU A 231 -9.70 13.05 -11.36
C LEU A 231 -8.64 12.06 -11.82
N VAL A 232 -8.96 10.77 -11.93
CA VAL A 232 -8.04 9.72 -12.39
C VAL A 232 -7.81 9.81 -13.90
N ALA A 233 -8.85 10.05 -14.70
CA ALA A 233 -8.74 10.27 -16.14
C ALA A 233 -7.87 11.50 -16.49
N ASP A 234 -7.86 12.52 -15.62
CA ASP A 234 -6.97 13.69 -15.72
C ASP A 234 -5.55 13.46 -15.14
N THR A 235 -5.25 12.29 -14.57
CA THR A 235 -3.93 12.00 -13.97
C THR A 235 -3.03 11.28 -14.95
N PRO A 236 -1.84 11.83 -15.31
CA PRO A 236 -0.85 11.11 -16.12
C PRO A 236 -0.46 9.76 -15.51
N VAL A 237 -0.01 8.81 -16.32
CA VAL A 237 0.60 7.57 -15.82
C VAL A 237 1.83 7.87 -14.94
N PRO A 238 1.83 7.51 -13.63
CA PRO A 238 3.00 7.68 -12.78
C PRO A 238 4.07 6.64 -13.14
N THR A 239 5.34 6.95 -12.87
CA THR A 239 6.41 5.94 -12.89
C THR A 239 6.97 5.80 -11.49
N LEU A 240 6.61 4.68 -10.84
CA LEU A 240 7.10 4.29 -9.54
C LEU A 240 8.45 3.57 -9.69
N ARG A 241 9.36 3.83 -8.76
CA ARG A 241 10.66 3.18 -8.63
C ARG A 241 10.76 2.54 -7.25
N LEU A 242 11.06 1.24 -7.23
CA LEU A 242 11.32 0.48 -6.02
C LEU A 242 12.58 1.04 -5.35
N GLU A 243 12.41 1.55 -4.13
CA GLU A 243 13.47 2.18 -3.34
C GLU A 243 14.04 1.20 -2.31
N ARG A 244 13.19 0.44 -1.63
CA ARG A 244 13.61 -0.49 -0.57
C ARG A 244 12.63 -1.64 -0.35
N VAL A 245 13.15 -2.75 0.15
CA VAL A 245 12.38 -3.74 0.90
C VAL A 245 12.54 -3.42 2.38
N VAL A 246 11.44 -3.36 3.14
CA VAL A 246 11.44 -2.95 4.56
C VAL A 246 10.54 -3.88 5.35
N GLN A 247 11.11 -4.61 6.30
CA GLN A 247 10.35 -5.06 7.47
C GLN A 247 10.27 -3.89 8.45
N ALA A 248 9.06 -3.49 8.83
CA ALA A 248 8.83 -2.45 9.83
C ALA A 248 8.60 -3.05 11.23
N SER A 249 8.91 -2.27 12.28
CA SER A 249 8.61 -2.60 13.68
C SER A 249 7.12 -2.87 13.92
N THR A 250 6.23 -2.28 13.11
CA THR A 250 4.78 -2.50 13.11
C THR A 250 4.33 -3.86 12.55
N GLY A 251 5.28 -4.79 12.30
CA GLY A 251 5.02 -6.13 11.81
C GLY A 251 4.82 -6.25 10.30
N VAL A 252 4.80 -5.16 9.55
CA VAL A 252 4.52 -5.17 8.09
C VAL A 252 5.80 -5.28 7.26
N LEU A 253 5.82 -6.21 6.31
CA LEU A 253 6.81 -6.27 5.24
C LEU A 253 6.33 -5.45 4.03
N LEU A 254 7.19 -4.58 3.53
CA LEU A 254 6.86 -3.58 2.53
C LEU A 254 7.79 -3.65 1.31
N LEU A 255 7.22 -3.51 0.12
CA LEU A 255 7.92 -2.86 -0.99
C LEU A 255 7.67 -1.35 -0.87
N THR A 256 8.72 -0.53 -0.85
CA THR A 256 8.58 0.92 -0.78
C THR A 256 8.98 1.58 -2.09
N TRP A 257 8.24 2.63 -2.46
CA TRP A 257 8.31 3.25 -3.78
C TRP A 257 8.59 4.75 -3.67
N THR A 258 9.19 5.27 -4.74
CA THR A 258 9.45 6.69 -5.01
C THR A 258 8.95 7.01 -6.42
N GLU A 259 8.59 8.26 -6.72
CA GLU A 259 8.26 8.69 -8.09
C GLU A 259 9.54 9.11 -8.85
N VAL A 260 9.55 8.89 -10.17
CA VAL A 260 10.68 9.24 -11.08
C VAL A 260 10.35 10.49 -11.91
N GLY A 261 11.38 11.25 -12.33
CA GLY A 261 11.23 12.43 -13.18
C GLY A 261 10.89 13.69 -12.39
N SER A 262 10.14 14.62 -13.00
CA SER A 262 9.67 15.84 -12.32
C SER A 262 8.65 15.57 -11.19
N GLY A 263 8.20 14.32 -11.04
CA GLY A 263 7.78 13.67 -9.79
C GLY A 263 6.86 14.45 -8.86
N ALA A 264 5.56 14.37 -9.11
CA ALA A 264 4.49 14.66 -8.15
C ALA A 264 3.12 14.13 -8.65
N VAL A 265 3.07 12.97 -9.34
CA VAL A 265 1.82 12.50 -9.97
C VAL A 265 0.90 11.89 -8.91
N VAL A 266 1.41 10.99 -8.06
CA VAL A 266 0.64 10.43 -6.93
C VAL A 266 0.41 11.50 -5.86
N GLY A 267 1.42 12.33 -5.58
CA GLY A 267 1.30 13.49 -4.68
C GLY A 267 0.23 14.50 -5.13
N GLY A 268 0.26 14.90 -6.40
CA GLY A 268 -0.71 15.83 -7.00
C GLY A 268 -2.12 15.25 -7.11
N LEU A 269 -2.26 13.95 -7.41
CA LEU A 269 -3.57 13.28 -7.34
C LEU A 269 -4.10 13.24 -5.90
N ARG A 270 -3.26 12.92 -4.90
CA ARG A 270 -3.65 12.97 -3.48
C ARG A 270 -4.11 14.37 -3.05
N HIS A 271 -3.47 15.43 -3.54
CA HIS A 271 -3.89 16.80 -3.27
C HIS A 271 -5.26 17.11 -3.90
N ARG A 272 -5.45 16.87 -5.21
CA ARG A 272 -6.75 17.11 -5.87
C ARG A 272 -7.89 16.26 -5.27
N LEU A 273 -7.60 15.03 -4.85
CA LEU A 273 -8.56 14.19 -4.11
C LEU A 273 -8.91 14.78 -2.74
N ARG A 274 -7.94 15.37 -2.01
CA ARG A 274 -8.22 16.07 -0.75
C ARG A 274 -9.12 17.29 -0.96
N ASP A 275 -8.91 18.04 -2.04
CA ASP A 275 -9.70 19.22 -2.36
C ASP A 275 -11.13 18.86 -2.80
N ALA A 276 -11.29 17.79 -3.60
CA ALA A 276 -12.60 17.28 -4.03
C ALA A 276 -13.37 16.55 -2.91
N PHE A 277 -12.66 16.02 -1.92
CA PHE A 277 -13.23 15.28 -0.79
C PHE A 277 -12.82 15.89 0.56
N PRO A 278 -13.31 17.09 0.91
CA PRO A 278 -12.90 17.80 2.12
C PRO A 278 -13.22 17.04 3.41
N GLY A 279 -14.27 16.22 3.43
CA GLY A 279 -14.63 15.35 4.56
C GLY A 279 -14.24 13.89 4.37
N ALA A 280 -13.37 13.55 3.40
CA ALA A 280 -12.73 12.25 3.37
C ALA A 280 -11.91 12.02 4.64
N SER A 281 -11.71 10.75 5.01
CA SER A 281 -11.10 10.41 6.29
C SER A 281 -9.78 11.14 6.56
N THR A 282 -9.57 11.52 7.83
CA THR A 282 -8.44 12.32 8.30
C THR A 282 -7.11 11.57 8.27
N LYS A 283 -7.15 10.24 8.40
CA LYS A 283 -5.96 9.37 8.26
C LYS A 283 -5.79 8.97 6.80
N GLN A 284 -4.58 9.16 6.26
CA GLN A 284 -4.25 8.87 4.87
C GLN A 284 -2.90 8.18 4.77
N ALA A 285 -2.64 7.54 3.63
CA ALA A 285 -1.31 7.03 3.30
C ALA A 285 -0.37 8.21 2.99
N THR A 286 0.64 8.43 3.83
CA THR A 286 1.64 9.51 3.70
C THR A 286 2.87 9.11 2.87
N ILE A 287 3.01 7.81 2.58
CA ILE A 287 4.09 7.20 1.80
C ILE A 287 3.52 6.37 0.66
N ILE A 288 4.36 5.94 -0.29
CA ILE A 288 3.99 5.02 -1.36
C ILE A 288 4.62 3.66 -1.07
N HIS A 289 3.82 2.69 -0.64
CA HIS A 289 4.28 1.36 -0.27
C HIS A 289 3.26 0.31 -0.67
N SER A 290 3.71 -0.94 -0.80
CA SER A 290 2.85 -2.11 -0.93
C SER A 290 3.09 -3.07 0.22
N SER A 291 2.03 -3.41 0.95
CA SER A 291 2.09 -4.38 2.06
C SER A 291 2.11 -5.81 1.52
N LEU A 292 3.17 -6.55 1.82
CA LEU A 292 3.40 -7.92 1.36
C LEU A 292 2.87 -8.97 2.34
N LEU A 293 3.31 -8.87 3.59
CA LEU A 293 2.81 -9.65 4.72
C LEU A 293 2.72 -8.78 5.97
N ARG A 294 2.02 -9.29 6.98
CA ARG A 294 1.82 -8.67 8.28
C ARG A 294 1.98 -9.73 9.36
N ILE A 295 2.94 -9.53 10.25
CA ILE A 295 3.05 -10.26 11.51
C ILE A 295 1.98 -9.67 12.46
N VAL A 296 1.11 -10.54 12.97
CA VAL A 296 -0.06 -10.23 13.83
C VAL A 296 0.18 -10.69 15.28
N SER A 297 1.14 -11.61 15.51
CA SER A 297 1.68 -11.88 16.84
C SER A 297 2.58 -10.74 17.31
N SER A 298 2.33 -10.22 18.51
CA SER A 298 3.14 -9.16 19.14
C SER A 298 4.34 -9.69 19.95
N THR A 299 4.51 -11.01 20.04
CA THR A 299 5.70 -11.65 20.62
C THR A 299 6.96 -11.22 19.85
N PRO A 300 8.02 -10.75 20.51
CA PRO A 300 9.28 -10.40 19.84
C PRO A 300 9.85 -11.57 19.04
N LEU A 301 10.42 -11.29 17.87
CA LEU A 301 11.02 -12.32 17.01
C LEU A 301 12.36 -12.81 17.56
N GLY A 302 13.03 -11.97 18.35
CA GLY A 302 14.35 -12.22 18.90
C GLY A 302 15.47 -11.82 17.94
N LYS A 303 16.60 -11.41 18.52
CA LYS A 303 17.76 -10.86 17.78
C LYS A 303 18.21 -11.69 16.57
N PRO A 304 18.27 -13.04 16.60
CA PRO A 304 18.68 -13.82 15.44
C PRO A 304 17.72 -13.67 14.24
N ALA A 305 16.41 -13.72 14.48
CA ALA A 305 15.40 -13.58 13.42
C ALA A 305 15.34 -12.14 12.90
N VAL A 306 15.39 -11.13 13.79
CA VAL A 306 15.47 -9.71 13.39
C VAL A 306 16.68 -9.46 12.50
N ALA A 307 17.86 -9.97 12.86
CA ALA A 307 19.08 -9.82 12.07
C ALA A 307 18.96 -10.51 10.70
N ALA A 308 18.49 -11.76 10.65
CA ALA A 308 18.30 -12.50 9.41
C ALA A 308 17.30 -11.83 8.46
N ILE A 309 16.15 -11.38 8.96
CA ILE A 309 15.12 -10.69 8.17
C ILE A 309 15.63 -9.34 7.68
N SER A 310 16.33 -8.58 8.53
CA SER A 310 16.93 -7.29 8.15
C SER A 310 17.98 -7.47 7.05
N GLU A 311 18.80 -8.51 7.13
CA GLU A 311 19.80 -8.84 6.12
C GLU A 311 19.17 -9.31 4.81
N ALA A 312 18.13 -10.15 4.86
CA ALA A 312 17.35 -10.50 3.66
C ALA A 312 16.73 -9.25 3.00
N CYS A 313 16.16 -8.33 3.79
CA CYS A 313 15.62 -7.06 3.27
C CYS A 313 16.71 -6.17 2.63
N LYS A 314 17.93 -6.13 3.19
CA LYS A 314 19.08 -5.42 2.61
C LYS A 314 19.51 -6.05 1.27
N ASN A 315 19.62 -7.38 1.21
CA ASN A 315 20.00 -8.10 0.00
C ASN A 315 18.96 -7.96 -1.13
N TRP A 316 17.67 -8.12 -0.81
CA TRP A 316 16.59 -7.84 -1.77
C TRP A 316 16.56 -6.37 -2.21
N THR A 317 16.83 -5.43 -1.31
CA THR A 317 16.97 -4.00 -1.67
C THR A 317 18.12 -3.80 -2.67
N ALA A 318 19.30 -4.35 -2.39
CA ALA A 318 20.47 -4.20 -3.27
C ALA A 318 20.23 -4.79 -4.66
N ARG A 319 19.48 -5.90 -4.76
CA ARG A 319 19.12 -6.54 -6.03
C ARG A 319 18.06 -5.78 -6.83
N LEU A 320 17.05 -5.22 -6.16
CA LEU A 320 15.81 -4.76 -6.79
C LEU A 320 15.66 -3.23 -6.90
N ARG A 321 16.45 -2.47 -6.13
CA ARG A 321 16.41 -1.01 -6.15
C ARG A 321 16.60 -0.47 -7.58
N GLY A 322 15.75 0.48 -7.97
CA GLY A 322 15.70 1.00 -9.33
C GLY A 322 14.66 0.33 -10.23
N THR A 323 14.11 -0.83 -9.86
CA THR A 323 13.02 -1.50 -10.59
C THR A 323 11.85 -0.53 -10.77
N ARG A 324 11.40 -0.36 -12.02
CA ARG A 324 10.31 0.58 -12.38
C ARG A 324 8.98 -0.13 -12.56
N TYR A 325 7.90 0.58 -12.22
CA TYR A 325 6.53 0.17 -12.45
C TYR A 325 5.67 1.39 -12.83
N SER A 326 4.96 1.29 -13.95
CA SER A 326 4.09 2.35 -14.47
C SER A 326 2.69 1.79 -14.70
N PRO A 327 1.77 1.91 -13.71
CA PRO A 327 0.41 1.40 -13.83
C PRO A 327 -0.39 2.20 -14.85
N ARG A 328 -1.21 1.52 -15.66
CA ARG A 328 -2.17 2.13 -16.59
C ARG A 328 -3.52 2.41 -15.95
N HIS A 329 -3.89 1.63 -14.93
CA HIS A 329 -5.14 1.83 -14.20
C HIS A 329 -4.91 1.99 -12.70
N LEU A 330 -5.84 2.72 -12.07
CA LEU A 330 -6.08 2.66 -10.62
C LEU A 330 -7.37 1.89 -10.37
N TRP A 331 -7.55 1.33 -9.19
CA TRP A 331 -8.82 0.74 -8.77
C TRP A 331 -9.43 1.55 -7.65
N PHE A 332 -10.71 1.90 -7.79
CA PHE A 332 -11.52 2.44 -6.70
C PHE A 332 -12.41 1.34 -6.14
N ILE A 333 -12.22 1.02 -4.86
CA ILE A 333 -12.68 -0.23 -4.25
C ILE A 333 -13.63 0.06 -3.10
N ARG A 334 -14.68 -0.76 -2.99
CA ARG A 334 -15.51 -0.92 -1.79
C ARG A 334 -15.03 -2.17 -1.06
N GLU A 335 -14.15 -2.00 -0.06
CA GLU A 335 -13.43 -3.08 0.63
C GLU A 335 -14.39 -3.95 1.47
N HIS A 336 -14.18 -5.27 1.47
CA HIS A 336 -14.99 -6.26 2.21
C HIS A 336 -14.36 -6.64 3.56
N GLU A 337 -13.03 -6.67 3.61
CA GLU A 337 -12.24 -7.25 4.72
C GLU A 337 -10.92 -6.49 4.90
N PHE A 338 -10.48 -6.37 6.15
CA PHE A 338 -9.46 -5.41 6.56
C PHE A 338 -8.09 -5.59 5.89
N SER A 339 -7.51 -4.46 5.44
CA SER A 339 -6.12 -4.35 4.97
C SER A 339 -5.87 -5.15 3.68
N THR A 340 -6.92 -5.34 2.88
CA THR A 340 -6.87 -6.00 1.58
C THR A 340 -7.36 -5.03 0.49
N ILE A 341 -7.65 -5.57 -0.69
CA ILE A 341 -8.46 -4.89 -1.71
C ILE A 341 -9.55 -5.83 -2.23
N SER A 342 -9.93 -6.81 -1.40
CA SER A 342 -11.03 -7.73 -1.68
C SER A 342 -12.34 -6.97 -1.64
N GLY A 343 -13.11 -7.06 -2.73
CA GLY A 343 -14.41 -6.43 -2.84
C GLY A 343 -14.76 -5.95 -4.24
N GLU A 344 -15.82 -5.15 -4.34
CA GLU A 344 -16.23 -4.56 -5.61
C GLU A 344 -15.28 -3.42 -6.00
N ARG A 345 -14.79 -3.46 -7.25
CA ARG A 345 -13.78 -2.53 -7.77
C ARG A 345 -14.18 -1.96 -9.12
N GLU A 346 -13.97 -0.65 -9.26
CA GLU A 346 -14.06 0.07 -10.53
C GLU A 346 -12.64 0.26 -11.07
N VAL A 347 -12.38 -0.18 -12.31
CA VAL A 347 -11.07 -0.06 -12.97
C VAL A 347 -11.03 1.26 -13.74
N LEU A 348 -10.11 2.14 -13.35
CA LEU A 348 -10.07 3.53 -13.80
C LEU A 348 -8.79 3.78 -14.58
N ALA A 349 -8.91 4.06 -15.88
CA ALA A 349 -7.76 4.37 -16.74
C ALA A 349 -7.16 5.75 -16.39
N LEU A 350 -5.83 5.79 -16.32
CA LEU A 350 -5.06 7.03 -16.21
C LEU A 350 -4.93 7.71 -17.58
N ALA A 351 -4.59 9.01 -17.60
CA ALA A 351 -4.22 9.71 -18.82
C ALA A 351 -2.92 9.14 -19.40
N ASP A 352 -3.09 8.25 -20.39
CA ASP A 352 -1.99 7.77 -21.23
C ASP A 352 -1.75 8.77 -22.39
N PRO A 353 -0.59 9.45 -22.44
CA PRO A 353 -0.28 10.36 -23.54
C PRO A 353 -0.16 9.62 -24.90
N ASP A 354 0.20 8.34 -24.91
CA ASP A 354 0.36 7.53 -26.12
C ASP A 354 -1.00 7.06 -26.69
N HIS A 355 -2.11 7.32 -26.00
CA HIS A 355 -3.47 6.96 -26.45
C HIS A 355 -4.21 8.06 -27.22
N LYS A 356 -3.62 9.25 -27.39
CA LYS A 356 -4.25 10.38 -28.11
C LYS A 356 -4.15 10.32 -29.63
N GLU A 357 -3.43 9.36 -30.21
CA GLU A 357 -3.29 9.18 -31.67
C GLU A 357 -3.84 7.83 -32.19
N LYS A 358 -5.07 7.46 -31.83
CA LYS A 358 -5.87 6.47 -32.61
C LYS A 358 -7.34 6.87 -32.81
N VAL A 359 -7.58 8.14 -33.17
CA VAL A 359 -8.76 8.47 -33.98
C VAL A 359 -8.47 8.02 -35.41
N VAL A 360 -8.64 6.72 -35.67
CA VAL A 360 -8.72 6.21 -37.04
C VAL A 360 -10.08 6.62 -37.57
N HIS A 361 -10.10 7.65 -38.43
CA HIS A 361 -11.26 7.90 -39.28
C HIS A 361 -11.46 6.70 -40.19
N TYR A 362 -12.64 6.09 -40.09
CA TYR A 362 -13.25 5.22 -41.10
C TYR A 362 -14.41 5.99 -41.75
#